data_AF-A0A542H3I1-F1
#
_entry.id   AF-A0A542H3I1-F1
#
_cell.length_a   1.000
_cell.length_b   1.000
_cell.length_c   1.000
_cell.angle_alpha   90.00
_cell.angle_beta   90.00
_cell.angle_gamma   90.00
#
_symmetry.space_group_name_H-M   'P 1'
#
loop_
_entity.id
_entity.type
_entity.pdbx_description
1 polymer ?
#
loop_
_entity_poly.entity_id
_entity_poly.type
_entity_poly.pdbx_seq_one_letter_code
_entity_poly.pdbx_strand_id
1 'polypeptide(L)' 'MRRIPSLMLRDLETGTDEIVSDQPATAGTDAVSAGGRDVVFHSTADNIAPDDTNGKSDVFIRRFH' A
#
# COMPACT_ATOMS: atom_id res chain seq x y z
N MET A 1 2.89 15.04 14.40
CA MET A 1 2.51 15.46 13.03
C MET A 1 1.73 14.31 12.41
N ARG A 2 0.53 14.53 11.86
CA ARG A 2 -0.28 13.45 11.25
C ARG A 2 0.38 13.04 9.93
N ARG A 3 0.78 11.78 9.77
CA ARG A 3 1.25 11.26 8.48
C ARG A 3 0.09 11.28 7.49
N ILE A 4 0.33 11.83 6.29
CA ILE A 4 -0.67 11.90 5.22
C ILE A 4 -0.53 10.59 4.42
N PRO A 5 -1.58 9.75 4.34
CA PRO A 5 -1.51 8.54 3.54
C PRO A 5 -1.40 8.89 2.05
N SER A 6 -0.59 8.13 1.33
CA SER A 6 -0.45 8.22 -0.14
C SER A 6 -1.37 7.24 -0.85
N LEU A 7 -1.67 6.11 -0.19
CA LEU A 7 -2.50 5.03 -0.70
C LEU A 7 -3.37 4.50 0.43
N MET A 8 -4.67 4.41 0.16
CA MET A 8 -5.68 3.94 1.11
C MET A 8 -6.46 2.77 0.50
N LEU A 9 -6.87 1.84 1.35
CA LEU A 9 -7.85 0.80 1.04
C LEU A 9 -9.20 1.26 1.59
N ARG A 10 -10.21 1.33 0.73
CA ARG A 10 -11.61 1.53 1.15
C ARG A 10 -12.27 0.17 1.27
N ASP A 11 -12.65 -0.20 2.49
CA ASP A 11 -13.58 -1.31 2.70
C ASP A 11 -15.01 -0.78 2.47
N LEU A 12 -15.69 -1.36 1.48
CA LEU A 12 -17.06 -0.97 1.13
C LEU A 12 -18.12 -1.72 1.93
N GLU A 13 -17.77 -2.86 2.54
CA GLU A 13 -18.67 -3.62 3.40
C GLU A 13 -18.87 -2.90 4.74
N THR A 14 -17.77 -2.46 5.34
CA THR A 14 -17.76 -1.79 6.65
C THR A 14 -17.75 -0.26 6.55
N GLY A 15 -17.37 0.29 5.39
CA GLY A 15 -17.25 1.74 5.18
C GLY A 15 -16.02 2.35 5.85
N THR A 16 -15.00 1.54 6.19
CA THR A 16 -13.75 2.01 6.81
C THR A 16 -12.67 2.28 5.76
N ASP A 17 -11.74 3.18 6.12
CA ASP A 17 -10.53 3.42 5.35
C ASP A 17 -9.32 2.94 6.11
N GLU A 18 -8.45 2.19 5.43
CA GLU A 18 -7.18 1.72 5.98
C GLU A 18 -6.01 2.31 5.20
N ILE A 19 -4.92 2.61 5.91
CA ILE A 19 -3.70 3.11 5.28
C ILE A 19 -2.92 1.91 4.72
N VAL A 20 -2.77 1.87 3.40
CA VAL A 20 -1.87 0.90 2.73
C VAL A 20 -0.43 1.39 2.84
N SER A 21 -0.21 2.67 2.54
CA SER A 21 1.11 3.31 2.63
C SER A 21 1.00 4.79 3.00
N ASP A 22 1.97 5.27 3.77
CA ASP A 22 2.22 6.69 4.02
C ASP A 22 3.41 7.24 3.20
N GLN A 23 3.93 6.42 2.28
CA GLN A 23 5.00 6.74 1.35
C GLN A 23 4.50 6.68 -0.09
N PRO A 24 5.09 7.42 -1.04
CA PRO A 24 4.67 7.39 -2.44
C PRO A 24 4.45 5.95 -2.95
N ALA A 25 3.20 5.62 -3.23
CA ALA A 25 2.76 4.29 -3.61
C ALA A 25 1.59 4.39 -4.58
N THR A 26 1.52 3.46 -5.53
CA THR A 26 0.41 3.35 -6.48
C THR A 26 -0.03 1.90 -6.62
N ALA A 27 -1.32 1.70 -6.78
CA ALA A 27 -1.90 0.39 -7.06
C ALA A 27 -2.65 0.45 -8.41
N GLY A 28 -2.67 -0.67 -9.13
CA GLY A 28 -3.45 -0.82 -10.36
C GLY A 28 -4.89 -1.25 -10.09
N THR A 29 -5.64 -1.50 -11.16
CA THR A 29 -6.90 -2.25 -11.07
C THR A 29 -6.61 -3.67 -10.59
N ASP A 30 -7.58 -4.29 -9.91
CA ASP A 30 -7.49 -5.67 -9.41
C ASP A 30 -6.30 -5.93 -8.45
N ALA A 31 -5.84 -4.88 -7.77
CA ALA A 31 -4.73 -4.94 -6.80
C ALA A 31 -5.12 -5.54 -5.44
N VAL A 32 -6.40 -5.80 -5.21
CA VAL A 32 -6.92 -6.34 -3.95
C VAL A 32 -7.23 -7.82 -4.13
N SER A 33 -6.70 -8.67 -3.25
CA SER A 33 -7.00 -10.12 -3.26
C SER A 33 -8.49 -10.40 -3.08
N ALA A 34 -8.94 -11.56 -3.57
CA ALA A 34 -10.27 -12.08 -3.24
C ALA A 34 -10.44 -12.15 -1.71
N GLY A 35 -11.43 -11.43 -1.19
CA GLY A 35 -11.70 -11.33 0.26
C GLY A 35 -11.05 -10.14 0.96
N GLY A 36 -10.37 -9.23 0.25
CA GLY A 36 -9.94 -7.94 0.81
C GLY A 36 -8.74 -7.97 1.75
N ARG A 37 -7.99 -9.08 1.83
CA ARG A 37 -6.94 -9.28 2.85
C ARG A 37 -5.55 -8.82 2.44
N ASP A 38 -5.27 -8.79 1.14
CA ASP A 38 -3.99 -8.37 0.59
C ASP A 38 -4.17 -7.26 -0.44
N VAL A 39 -3.27 -6.28 -0.43
CA VAL A 39 -3.15 -5.23 -1.44
C VAL A 39 -1.75 -5.24 -2.04
N VAL A 40 -1.66 -5.39 -3.37
CA VAL A 40 -0.43 -5.30 -4.15
C VAL A 40 -0.23 -3.85 -4.61
N PHE A 41 0.97 -3.30 -4.45
CA PHE A 41 1.27 -1.93 -4.88
C PHE A 41 2.73 -1.76 -5.30
N HIS A 42 2.99 -0.70 -6.04
CA HIS A 42 4.31 -0.27 -6.47
C HIS A 42 4.79 0.91 -5.63
N SER A 43 6.07 0.92 -5.25
CA SER A 43 6.69 2.04 -4.53
C SER A 43 8.19 2.13 -4.78
N THR A 44 8.73 3.34 -4.69
CA THR A 44 10.18 3.62 -4.72
C THR A 44 10.73 3.97 -3.33
N ALA A 45 9.95 3.72 -2.27
CA ALA A 45 10.28 4.15 -0.93
C ALA A 45 11.31 3.22 -0.27
N ASP A 46 12.38 3.80 0.25
CA ASP A 46 13.47 3.12 0.94
C ASP A 46 13.07 2.63 2.34
N ASN A 47 12.19 3.35 3.05
CA ASN A 47 11.85 2.99 4.44
C ASN A 47 10.90 1.78 4.59
N ILE A 48 10.26 1.31 3.52
CA ILE A 48 9.48 0.07 3.49
C ILE A 48 10.34 -1.13 3.08
N ALA A 49 11.51 -0.88 2.49
CA ALA A 49 12.55 -1.84 2.18
C ALA A 49 13.91 -1.20 2.51
N PRO A 50 14.32 -1.15 3.80
CA PRO A 50 15.45 -0.33 4.26
C PRO A 50 16.78 -0.55 3.54
N ASP A 51 16.98 -1.73 2.94
CA ASP A 51 18.19 -2.09 2.19
C ASP A 51 18.07 -1.82 0.68
N ASP A 52 16.87 -1.46 0.20
CA ASP A 52 16.62 -1.05 -1.17
C ASP A 52 16.95 0.44 -1.35
N THR A 53 18.03 0.68 -2.07
CA THR A 53 18.66 2.00 -2.19
C THR A 53 18.77 2.49 -3.64
N ASN A 54 18.22 1.72 -4.59
CA ASN A 54 18.43 1.97 -6.02
C ASN A 54 17.45 3.01 -6.60
N GLY A 55 16.44 3.43 -5.84
CA GLY A 55 15.41 4.39 -6.24
C GLY A 55 14.50 3.89 -7.37
N LYS A 56 14.43 2.58 -7.59
CA LYS A 56 13.53 1.93 -8.55
C LYS A 56 12.23 1.55 -7.86
N SER A 57 11.24 1.27 -8.70
CA SER A 57 9.93 0.87 -8.20
C SER A 57 9.92 -0.65 -8.04
N ASP A 58 9.56 -1.09 -6.86
CA ASP A 58 9.42 -2.50 -6.51
C ASP A 58 7.96 -2.83 -6.17
N VAL A 59 7.64 -4.12 -6.17
CA VAL A 59 6.29 -4.62 -5.91
C VAL A 59 6.19 -5.14 -4.49
N PHE A 60 5.24 -4.62 -3.73
CA PHE A 60 5.01 -4.95 -2.33
C PHE A 60 3.60 -5.49 -2.10
N ILE A 61 3.42 -6.23 -0.99
CA ILE A 61 2.11 -6.69 -0.52
C ILE A 61 1.90 -6.17 0.90
N ARG A 62 0.78 -5.48 1.13
CA ARG A 62 0.27 -5.20 2.48
C ARG A 62 -0.82 -6.20 2.83
N ARG A 63 -0.72 -6.83 4.01
CA ARG A 63 -1.74 -7.73 4.55
C ARG A 63 -2.54 -7.07 5.67
N PHE A 64 -3.85 -7.29 5.67
CA PHE A 64 -4.81 -6.83 6.65
C PHE A 64 -5.42 -8.04 7.38
N HIS A 65 -5.71 -7.88 8.68
CA HIS A 65 -6.11 -8.96 9.59
C HIS A 65 -7.50 -8.73 10.17
#